data_AF-A0A928A1S6-F1
#
_entry.id   AF-A0A928A1S6-F1
#
_cell.length_a   1.000
_cell.length_b   1.000
_cell.length_c   1.000
_cell.angle_alpha   90.00
_cell.angle_beta   90.00
_cell.angle_gamma   90.00
#
_symmetry.space_group_name_H-M   'P 1'
#
loop_
_entity.id
_entity.type
_entity.pdbx_description
1 polymer ?
#
loop_
_entity_poly.entity_id
_entity_poly.type
_entity_poly.pdbx_seq_one_letter_code
_entity_poly.pdbx_strand_id
1 'polypeptide(L)'
;MENKKNQSIKKAKLIITIVDRNKTEFYADVISGFDSNLQMVMYGNGTAPNTVLENLGFNNEKGIIFSVVQNEKIKAVLNTLDDKFKSIRNGKGVAVVVPISSVMGLSLYQFMINNRTNRGE
;
A
#
# COMPACT_ATOMS: atom_id res chain seq x y z
N MET A 1 -20.06 -7.22 36.54
CA MET A 1 -19.87 -7.95 35.27
C MET A 1 -19.69 -6.89 34.19
N GLU A 2 -18.45 -6.50 33.93
CA GLU A 2 -18.13 -5.41 33.02
C GLU A 2 -18.24 -5.91 31.57
N ASN A 3 -19.11 -5.25 30.81
CA ASN A 3 -19.51 -5.63 29.47
C ASN A 3 -18.32 -5.40 28.53
N LYS A 4 -17.57 -6.46 28.18
CA LYS A 4 -16.50 -6.41 27.18
C LYS A 4 -17.08 -5.82 25.90
N LYS A 5 -16.81 -4.54 25.63
CA LYS A 5 -17.17 -3.85 24.39
C LYS A 5 -16.81 -4.77 23.23
N ASN A 6 -17.84 -5.17 22.48
CA ASN A 6 -17.71 -5.96 21.27
C ASN A 6 -16.97 -5.09 20.25
N GLN A 7 -15.63 -5.13 20.26
CA GLN A 7 -14.79 -4.26 19.45
C GLN A 7 -14.95 -4.69 18.00
N SER A 8 -15.64 -3.88 17.20
CA SER A 8 -15.92 -4.20 15.80
C SER A 8 -14.60 -4.36 15.03
N ILE A 9 -14.53 -5.43 14.23
CA ILE A 9 -13.37 -5.68 13.36
C ILE A 9 -13.25 -4.49 12.39
N LYS A 10 -12.15 -3.74 12.48
CA LYS A 10 -11.89 -2.63 11.56
C LYS A 10 -11.78 -3.16 10.14
N LYS A 11 -12.46 -2.51 9.19
CA LYS A 11 -12.36 -2.85 7.77
C LYS A 11 -10.99 -2.43 7.22
N ALA A 12 -10.52 -3.16 6.21
CA ALA A 12 -9.29 -2.85 5.49
C ALA A 12 -9.51 -2.91 3.98
N LYS A 13 -8.61 -2.25 3.25
CA LYS A 13 -8.56 -2.27 1.80
C LYS A 13 -7.14 -2.58 1.36
N LEU A 14 -7.03 -3.12 0.15
CA LEU A 14 -5.76 -3.31 -0.54
C LEU A 14 -5.48 -2.05 -1.35
N ILE A 15 -4.28 -1.49 -1.19
CA ILE A 15 -3.73 -0.48 -2.08
C ILE A 15 -2.74 -1.18 -2.99
N ILE A 16 -2.89 -0.97 -4.30
CA ILE A 16 -1.94 -1.41 -5.32
C ILE A 16 -1.26 -0.14 -5.84
N THR A 17 0.04 -0.01 -5.57
CA THR A 17 0.82 1.16 -5.97
C THR A 17 1.84 0.75 -7.03
N ILE A 18 1.81 1.41 -8.18
CA ILE A 18 2.70 1.13 -9.32
C ILE A 18 3.60 2.34 -9.53
N VAL A 19 4.92 2.14 -9.45
CA VAL A 19 5.95 3.18 -9.55
C VAL A 19 7.15 2.69 -10.35
N ASP A 20 8.06 3.59 -10.69
CA ASP A 20 9.35 3.20 -11.28
C ASP A 20 10.13 2.28 -10.33
N ARG A 21 10.77 1.24 -10.88
CA ARG A 21 11.43 0.18 -10.09
C ARG A 21 12.42 0.72 -9.06
N ASN A 22 13.20 1.74 -9.41
CA ASN A 22 14.19 2.38 -8.53
C ASN A 22 13.56 3.24 -7.40
N LYS A 23 12.24 3.44 -7.39
CA LYS A 23 11.52 4.17 -6.34
C LYS A 23 10.67 3.26 -5.46
N THR A 24 10.64 1.96 -5.74
CA THR A 24 9.76 1.00 -5.05
C THR A 24 9.96 1.00 -3.54
N GLU A 25 11.21 0.95 -3.08
CA GLU A 25 11.55 0.93 -1.64
C GLU A 25 11.11 2.22 -0.94
N PHE A 26 11.39 3.38 -1.55
CA PHE A 26 10.94 4.67 -1.03
C PHE A 26 9.42 4.73 -0.85
N TYR A 27 8.65 4.27 -1.84
CA TYR A 27 7.18 4.29 -1.74
C TYR A 27 6.64 3.22 -0.77
N ALA A 28 7.31 2.06 -0.65
CA ALA A 28 6.96 1.05 0.34
C ALA A 28 7.14 1.61 1.76
N ASP A 29 8.23 2.33 2.02
CA ASP A 29 8.49 2.99 3.30
C ASP A 29 7.46 4.07 3.63
N VAL A 30 7.08 4.90 2.65
CA VAL A 30 6.01 5.89 2.82
C VAL A 30 4.70 5.21 3.23
N ILE A 31 4.33 4.08 2.61
CA ILE A 31 3.10 3.35 2.94
C ILE A 31 3.22 2.64 4.30
N SER A 32 4.41 2.15 4.67
CA SER A 32 4.68 1.52 5.98
C SER A 32 4.38 2.48 7.14
N GLY A 33 4.57 3.78 6.95
CA GLY A 33 4.24 4.82 7.93
C GLY A 33 2.75 4.90 8.32
N PHE A 34 1.86 4.19 7.63
CA PHE A 34 0.42 4.15 7.91
C PHE A 34 -0.03 2.85 8.62
N ASP A 35 0.90 2.17 9.29
CA ASP A 35 0.69 0.90 10.00
C ASP A 35 0.21 -0.24 9.08
N SER A 36 0.76 -0.32 7.88
CA SER A 36 0.56 -1.47 7.00
C SER A 36 1.51 -2.59 7.43
N ASN A 37 0.99 -3.61 8.13
CA ASN A 37 1.78 -4.77 8.58
C ASN A 37 2.01 -5.82 7.49
N LEU A 38 1.30 -5.72 6.36
CA LEU A 38 1.49 -6.59 5.21
C LEU A 38 1.73 -5.75 3.96
N GLN A 39 2.95 -5.87 3.44
CA GLN A 39 3.31 -5.40 2.11
C GLN A 39 3.97 -6.50 1.30
N MET A 40 3.70 -6.50 0.00
CA MET A 40 4.35 -7.39 -0.97
C MET A 40 4.78 -6.55 -2.16
N VAL A 41 6.02 -6.75 -2.60
CA VAL A 41 6.58 -6.09 -3.78
C VAL A 41 6.73 -7.10 -4.90
N MET A 42 6.23 -6.75 -6.08
CA MET A 42 6.46 -7.45 -7.34
C MET A 42 7.13 -6.52 -8.33
N TYR A 43 7.92 -7.07 -9.26
CA TYR A 43 8.52 -6.32 -10.36
C TYR A 43 7.87 -6.71 -11.68
N GLY A 44 7.75 -5.73 -12.57
CA GLY A 44 7.20 -5.93 -13.90
C GLY A 44 7.72 -4.91 -14.89
N ASN A 45 7.23 -4.99 -16.12
CA ASN A 45 7.53 -4.02 -17.18
C ASN A 45 6.28 -3.17 -17.43
N GLY A 46 6.48 -1.88 -17.66
CA GLY A 46 5.43 -0.97 -18.07
C GLY A 46 5.04 -1.15 -19.54
N THR A 47 4.04 -0.39 -19.96
CA THR A 47 3.39 -0.54 -21.26
C THR A 47 3.93 0.40 -22.34
N ALA A 48 4.84 1.30 -21.98
CA ALA A 48 5.39 2.26 -22.93
C ALA A 48 6.40 1.58 -23.86
N PRO A 49 6.42 1.89 -25.17
CA PRO A 49 7.29 1.21 -26.12
C PRO A 49 8.78 1.38 -25.79
N ASN A 50 9.52 0.26 -25.71
CA ASN A 50 10.93 0.24 -25.29
C ASN A 50 11.85 1.10 -26.18
N THR A 51 11.58 1.20 -27.49
CA THR A 51 12.46 1.88 -28.45
C THR A 51 12.55 3.40 -28.29
N VAL A 52 11.51 4.06 -27.75
CA VAL A 52 11.54 5.51 -27.48
C VAL A 52 12.08 5.80 -26.08
N LEU A 53 11.87 4.89 -25.13
CA LEU A 53 12.30 5.05 -23.74
C LEU A 53 13.79 4.77 -23.53
N GLU A 54 14.34 3.71 -24.14
CA GLU A 54 15.77 3.37 -24.03
C GLU A 54 16.65 4.47 -24.61
N ASN A 55 16.26 5.06 -25.75
CA ASN A 55 16.97 6.17 -26.38
C ASN A 55 16.93 7.48 -25.57
N LEU A 56 15.99 7.62 -24.64
CA LEU A 56 15.84 8.79 -23.77
C LEU A 56 16.33 8.54 -22.34
N GLY A 57 16.87 7.34 -22.06
CA GLY A 57 17.37 6.97 -20.73
C GLY A 57 16.27 6.69 -19.68
N PHE A 58 15.04 6.40 -20.11
CA PHE A 58 13.94 6.03 -19.22
C PHE A 58 13.81 4.51 -19.10
N ASN A 59 13.78 4.01 -17.86
CA ASN A 59 13.58 2.58 -17.59
C ASN A 59 12.09 2.22 -17.62
N ASN A 60 11.74 1.20 -18.39
CA ASN A 60 10.37 0.65 -18.42
C ASN A 60 10.08 -0.29 -17.24
N GLU A 61 11.06 -0.56 -16.39
CA GLU A 61 10.88 -1.41 -15.23
C GLU A 61 10.02 -0.73 -14.15
N LYS A 62 9.01 -1.44 -13.67
CA LYS A 62 8.09 -0.98 -12.64
C LYS A 62 8.18 -1.85 -11.38
N GLY A 63 7.96 -1.22 -10.24
CA GLY A 63 7.65 -1.87 -8.97
C GLY A 63 6.15 -1.77 -8.69
N ILE A 64 5.57 -2.88 -8.25
CA ILE A 64 4.17 -2.99 -7.85
C ILE A 64 4.16 -3.34 -6.37
N ILE A 65 3.57 -2.46 -5.56
CA ILE A 65 3.48 -2.59 -4.11
C ILE A 65 2.03 -2.89 -3.75
N PHE A 66 1.81 -4.06 -3.17
CA PHE A 66 0.54 -4.46 -2.57
C PHE A 66 0.61 -4.17 -1.09
N SER A 67 -0.31 -3.36 -0.57
CA SER A 67 -0.29 -2.96 0.84
C SER A 67 -1.69 -3.03 1.43
N VAL A 68 -1.82 -3.69 2.57
CA VAL A 68 -3.10 -3.77 3.30
C VAL A 68 -3.17 -2.65 4.32
N VAL A 69 -4.21 -1.82 4.23
CA VAL A 69 -4.35 -0.61 5.03
C VAL A 69 -5.76 -0.55 5.64
N GLN A 70 -5.84 -0.11 6.90
CA GLN A 70 -7.12 0.14 7.57
C GLN A 70 -7.94 1.18 6.81
N ASN A 71 -9.24 0.96 6.68
CA ASN A 71 -10.13 1.80 5.88
C ASN A 71 -10.10 3.28 6.30
N GLU A 72 -9.95 3.57 7.59
CA GLU A 72 -9.85 4.93 8.14
C GLU A 72 -8.59 5.70 7.68
N LYS A 73 -7.52 4.99 7.29
CA LYS A 73 -6.25 5.59 6.86
C LYS A 73 -6.13 5.79 5.35
N ILE A 74 -7.04 5.22 4.56
CA ILE A 74 -6.96 5.23 3.09
C ILE A 74 -6.84 6.64 2.52
N LYS A 75 -7.64 7.59 3.02
CA LYS A 75 -7.59 8.98 2.55
C LYS A 75 -6.22 9.62 2.83
N ALA A 76 -5.65 9.38 4.01
CA ALA A 76 -4.35 9.92 4.38
C ALA A 76 -3.22 9.33 3.53
N VAL A 77 -3.25 8.01 3.29
CA VAL A 77 -2.28 7.33 2.39
C VAL A 77 -2.36 7.89 0.98
N LEU A 78 -3.56 7.98 0.41
CA LEU A 78 -3.74 8.47 -0.97
C LEU A 78 -3.30 9.92 -1.13
N ASN A 79 -3.64 10.80 -0.19
CA ASN A 79 -3.17 12.19 -0.21
C ASN A 79 -1.64 12.26 -0.16
N THR A 80 -1.02 11.46 0.71
CA THR A 80 0.44 11.42 0.83
C THR A 80 1.10 10.88 -0.44
N LEU A 81 0.53 9.82 -1.04
CA LEU A 81 1.01 9.29 -2.31
C LEU A 81 0.88 10.32 -3.44
N ASP A 82 -0.25 11.01 -3.55
CA ASP A 82 -0.46 12.07 -4.55
C ASP A 82 0.57 13.21 -4.39
N ASP A 83 0.82 13.65 -3.15
CA ASP A 83 1.85 14.64 -2.85
C ASP A 83 3.26 14.16 -3.25
N LYS A 84 3.59 12.90 -2.96
CA LYS A 84 4.89 12.30 -3.36
C LYS A 84 5.01 12.14 -4.87
N PHE A 85 3.95 11.73 -5.55
CA PHE A 85 3.93 11.59 -7.01
C PHE A 85 4.20 12.93 -7.72
N LYS A 86 3.75 14.04 -7.12
CA LYS A 86 3.96 15.40 -7.65
C LYS A 86 5.31 16.00 -7.26
N SER A 87 5.80 15.72 -6.06
CA SER A 87 7.00 16.37 -5.50
C SER A 87 8.32 15.66 -5.84
N ILE A 88 8.30 14.33 -6.03
CA ILE A 88 9.52 13.57 -6.29
C ILE A 88 9.87 13.63 -7.79
N ARG A 89 11.13 13.96 -8.10
CA ARG A 89 11.64 13.91 -9.48
C ARG A 89 11.50 12.50 -10.04
N ASN A 90 10.82 12.39 -11.19
CA ASN A 90 10.43 11.11 -11.79
C ASN A 90 9.68 10.21 -10.80
N GLY A 91 8.88 10.81 -9.92
CA GLY A 91 8.13 10.11 -8.88
C GLY A 91 6.73 9.70 -9.30
N LYS A 92 6.33 9.93 -10.55
CA LYS A 92 4.98 9.62 -11.02
C LYS A 92 4.66 8.14 -10.78
N GLY A 93 3.43 7.88 -10.35
CA GLY A 93 2.94 6.55 -10.09
C GLY A 93 1.42 6.49 -10.18
N VAL A 94 0.88 5.31 -9.96
CA VAL A 94 -0.56 5.05 -9.91
C VAL A 94 -0.85 4.34 -8.60
N ALA A 95 -1.89 4.77 -7.88
CA ALA A 95 -2.39 4.08 -6.70
C ALA A 95 -3.86 3.70 -6.91
N VAL A 96 -4.17 2.40 -6.79
CA VAL A 96 -5.53 1.86 -6.92
C VAL A 96 -5.95 1.25 -5.60
N VAL A 97 -7.19 1.49 -5.19
CA VAL A 97 -7.75 0.93 -3.95
C VAL A 97 -8.79 -0.12 -4.28
N VAL A 98 -8.59 -1.32 -3.75
CA VAL A 98 -9.48 -2.47 -3.91
C VAL A 98 -10.06 -2.87 -2.55
N PRO A 99 -11.40 -2.95 -2.39
CA PRO A 99 -11.99 -3.42 -1.16
C PRO A 99 -11.68 -4.92 -0.95
N ILE A 100 -11.28 -5.28 0.27
CA ILE A 100 -11.10 -6.68 0.64
C ILE A 100 -12.47 -7.21 1.10
N SER A 101 -13.02 -8.17 0.35
CA SER A 101 -14.32 -8.78 0.65
C SER A 101 -14.25 -9.82 1.76
N SER A 102 -13.19 -10.64 1.77
CA SER A 102 -12.96 -11.68 2.77
C SER A 102 -11.47 -11.98 2.92
N VAL A 103 -11.10 -12.47 4.12
CA VAL A 103 -9.77 -13.02 4.42
C VAL A 103 -9.98 -14.27 5.26
N MET A 104 -9.25 -15.34 4.93
CA MET A 104 -9.26 -16.55 5.74
C MET A 104 -8.39 -16.36 6.99
N GLY A 105 -8.95 -16.66 8.17
CA GLY A 105 -8.23 -16.58 9.44
C GLY A 105 -8.32 -15.20 10.10
N LEU A 106 -9.02 -15.13 11.23
CA LEU A 106 -9.23 -13.89 11.98
C LEU A 106 -7.91 -13.34 12.58
N SER A 107 -7.04 -14.22 13.08
CA SER A 107 -5.73 -13.82 13.63
C SER A 107 -4.82 -13.20 12.58
N LEU A 108 -4.78 -13.80 11.38
CA LEU A 108 -4.05 -13.26 10.23
C LEU A 108 -4.62 -11.90 9.82
N TYR A 109 -5.94 -11.78 9.73
CA TYR A 109 -6.58 -10.50 9.41
C TYR A 109 -6.20 -9.40 10.42
N GLN A 110 -6.32 -9.68 11.72
CA GLN A 110 -5.94 -8.73 12.79
C GLN A 110 -4.47 -8.33 12.72
N PHE A 111 -3.58 -9.27 12.40
CA PHE A 111 -2.17 -9.00 12.17
C PHE A 111 -1.96 -8.06 10.98
N MET A 112 -2.57 -8.36 9.82
CA MET A 112 -2.42 -7.57 8.59
C MET A 112 -2.84 -6.11 8.77
N ILE A 113 -3.88 -5.87 9.56
CA ILE A 113 -4.41 -4.53 9.79
C ILE A 113 -3.78 -3.83 11.00
N ASN A 114 -2.72 -4.39 11.60
CA ASN A 114 -2.08 -3.91 12.83
C ASN A 114 -3.09 -3.58 13.95
N ASN A 115 -4.11 -4.43 14.11
CA ASN A 115 -5.09 -4.24 15.17
C ASN A 115 -4.53 -4.85 16.46
N ARG A 116 -3.73 -4.08 17.19
CA ARG A 116 -3.34 -4.44 18.56
C ARG A 116 -4.59 -4.44 19.43
N THR A 117 -5.22 -5.59 19.55
CA THR A 117 -6.23 -5.82 20.57
C THR A 117 -5.50 -5.66 21.91
N ASN A 118 -5.79 -4.59 22.65
CA ASN A 118 -5.28 -4.41 24.01
C ASN A 118 -5.69 -5.66 24.81
N ARG A 119 -4.76 -6.61 24.96
CA ARG A 119 -4.87 -7.65 25.97
C ARG A 119 -4.64 -6.90 27.27
N GLY A 120 -5.73 -6.68 28.01
CA GLY A 120 -5.70 -5.95 29.27
C GLY A 120 -4.56 -6.42 30.14
N GLU A 121 -3.80 -5.45 30.63
CA GLU A 121 -3.19 -5.53 31.96
C GLU A 121 -4.30 -5.59 33.02
#